data_AF-A0A2T8I234-F1
#
_entry.id   AF-A0A2T8I234-F1
#
_cell.length_a   1.000
_cell.length_b   1.000
_cell.length_c   1.000
_cell.angle_alpha   90.00
_cell.angle_beta   90.00
_cell.angle_gamma   90.00
#
_symmetry.space_group_name_H-M   'P 1'
#
loop_
_entity.id
_entity.type
_entity.pdbx_description
1 polymer ?
#
loop_
_entity_poly.entity_id
_entity_poly.type
_entity_poly.pdbx_seq_one_letter_code
_entity_poly.pdbx_strand_id
1 'polypeptide(L)'
;MSKVADIEAAEKQKMSEKVQKIIAHGINYFVNRQLIYNFPEELFADAGILAIEHADFEGIERLVMAVTSGGTADDIASRGCEELGGGGRRDPRRPELGFETLAHGPASR
;
A
#
# COMPACT_ATOMS: atom_id res chain seq x y z
N MET A 1 -29.86 6.99 -18.24
CA MET A 1 -28.99 5.89 -18.69
C MET A 1 -27.54 6.36 -18.90
N SER A 2 -27.26 7.55 -19.48
CA SER A 2 -25.86 8.00 -19.72
C SER A 2 -25.04 8.28 -18.44
N LYS A 3 -25.63 8.95 -17.44
CA LYS A 3 -24.91 9.35 -16.22
C LYS A 3 -24.28 8.20 -15.43
N VAL A 4 -24.81 6.98 -15.54
CA VAL A 4 -24.27 5.81 -14.83
C VAL A 4 -23.03 5.28 -15.55
N ALA A 5 -23.07 5.20 -16.89
CA ALA A 5 -21.94 4.78 -17.70
C ALA A 5 -20.74 5.74 -17.57
N ASP A 6 -21.01 7.05 -17.50
CA ASP A 6 -19.96 8.07 -17.33
C ASP A 6 -19.27 7.95 -15.96
N ILE A 7 -20.04 7.61 -14.90
CA ILE A 7 -19.51 7.42 -13.55
C ILE A 7 -18.68 6.13 -13.46
N GLU A 8 -19.15 5.04 -14.07
CA GLU A 8 -18.42 3.76 -14.09
C GLU A 8 -17.07 3.90 -14.81
N ALA A 9 -17.03 4.59 -15.95
CA ALA A 9 -15.80 4.86 -16.67
C ALA A 9 -14.83 5.71 -15.84
N ALA A 10 -15.32 6.75 -15.18
CA ALA A 10 -14.50 7.62 -14.32
C ALA A 10 -13.90 6.87 -13.12
N GLU A 11 -14.67 6.01 -12.45
CA GLU A 11 -14.14 5.21 -11.32
C GLU A 11 -13.15 4.14 -11.79
N LYS A 12 -13.39 3.51 -12.95
CA LYS A 12 -12.42 2.56 -13.55
C LYS A 12 -11.10 3.25 -13.91
N GLN A 13 -11.16 4.45 -14.50
CA GLN A 13 -9.99 5.27 -14.82
C GLN A 13 -9.18 5.58 -13.55
N LYS A 14 -9.86 6.09 -12.52
CA LYS A 14 -9.25 6.43 -11.22
C LYS A 14 -8.59 5.23 -10.54
N MET A 15 -9.19 4.04 -10.69
CA MET A 15 -8.59 2.79 -10.20
C MET A 15 -7.32 2.44 -10.97
N SER A 16 -7.37 2.51 -12.30
CA SER A 16 -6.22 2.22 -13.17
C SER A 16 -5.05 3.17 -12.88
N GLU A 17 -5.31 4.46 -12.70
CA GLU A 17 -4.29 5.46 -12.34
C GLU A 17 -3.61 5.15 -11.01
N LYS A 18 -4.35 4.67 -10.00
CA LYS A 18 -3.78 4.25 -8.71
C LYS A 18 -2.88 3.03 -8.88
N VAL A 19 -3.33 2.03 -9.63
CA VAL A 19 -2.56 0.81 -9.89
C VAL A 19 -1.27 1.15 -10.64
N GLN A 20 -1.34 2.04 -11.64
CA GLN A 20 -0.14 2.51 -12.35
C GLN A 20 0.86 3.22 -11.44
N LYS A 21 0.39 4.03 -10.48
CA LYS A 21 1.29 4.63 -9.47
C LYS A 21 2.00 3.54 -8.66
N ILE A 22 1.27 2.53 -8.20
CA ILE A 22 1.83 1.40 -7.44
C ILE A 22 2.88 0.65 -8.27
N ILE A 23 2.58 0.35 -9.54
CA ILE A 23 3.51 -0.30 -10.48
C ILE A 23 4.77 0.56 -10.68
N ALA A 24 4.64 1.88 -10.74
CA ALA A 24 5.77 2.80 -10.92
C ALA A 24 6.77 2.78 -9.76
N HIS A 25 6.37 2.32 -8.56
CA HIS A 25 7.30 2.10 -7.45
C HIS A 25 8.20 0.87 -7.65
N GLY A 26 7.96 0.03 -8.66
CA GLY A 26 8.80 -1.13 -8.98
C GLY A 26 8.66 -2.27 -7.96
N ILE A 27 7.47 -2.45 -7.39
CA ILE A 27 7.22 -3.54 -6.42
C ILE A 27 7.06 -4.89 -7.13
N ASN A 28 7.34 -5.97 -6.40
CA ASN A 28 7.18 -7.36 -6.86
C ASN A 28 5.96 -8.06 -6.26
N TYR A 29 5.61 -7.72 -5.02
CA TYR A 29 4.46 -8.26 -4.29
C TYR A 29 3.59 -7.11 -3.78
N PHE A 30 2.29 -7.17 -4.05
CA PHE A 30 1.30 -6.27 -3.48
C PHE A 30 0.45 -7.04 -2.47
N VAL A 31 0.46 -6.61 -1.20
CA VAL A 31 -0.25 -7.30 -0.12
C VAL A 31 -1.39 -6.44 0.42
N ASN A 32 -2.60 -6.99 0.44
CA ASN A 32 -3.78 -6.33 0.99
C ASN A 32 -4.45 -7.19 2.07
N ARG A 33 -4.89 -6.56 3.16
CA ARG A 33 -5.70 -7.22 4.19
C ARG A 33 -7.12 -7.52 3.71
N GLN A 34 -7.58 -6.75 2.74
CA GLN A 34 -8.88 -6.93 2.09
C GLN A 34 -8.70 -7.74 0.80
N LEU A 35 -9.82 -8.24 0.29
CA LEU A 35 -9.88 -8.80 -1.05
C LEU A 35 -9.47 -7.75 -2.10
N ILE A 36 -8.86 -8.21 -3.18
CA ILE A 36 -8.50 -7.39 -4.32
C ILE A 36 -9.48 -7.74 -5.45
N TYR A 37 -10.11 -6.73 -6.06
CA TYR A 37 -11.02 -6.98 -7.17
C TYR A 37 -10.24 -7.42 -8.43
N ASN A 38 -10.89 -8.20 -9.30
CA ASN A 38 -10.27 -8.77 -10.50
C ASN A 38 -9.61 -7.72 -11.41
N PHE A 39 -10.22 -6.53 -11.58
CA PHE A 39 -9.67 -5.53 -12.50
C PHE A 39 -8.28 -5.00 -12.05
N PRO A 40 -8.08 -4.56 -10.80
CA PRO A 40 -6.74 -4.32 -10.28
C PRO A 40 -5.81 -5.53 -10.33
N GLU A 41 -6.31 -6.73 -10.04
CA GLU A 41 -5.51 -7.96 -10.07
C GLU A 41 -4.96 -8.26 -11.47
N GLU A 42 -5.79 -8.14 -12.51
CA GLU A 42 -5.40 -8.25 -13.91
C GLU A 42 -4.29 -7.24 -14.26
N LEU A 43 -4.44 -5.98 -13.84
CA LEU A 43 -3.42 -4.96 -14.07
C LEU A 43 -2.09 -5.25 -13.35
N PHE A 44 -2.13 -5.82 -12.15
CA PHE A 44 -0.93 -6.25 -11.45
C PHE A 44 -0.29 -7.47 -12.11
N ALA A 45 -1.10 -8.43 -12.55
CA ALA A 45 -0.64 -9.63 -13.27
C ALA A 45 0.04 -9.26 -14.60
N ASP A 46 -0.53 -8.32 -15.37
CA ASP A 46 0.06 -7.80 -16.60
C ASP A 46 1.43 -7.13 -16.35
N ALA A 47 1.61 -6.51 -15.18
CA ALA A 47 2.88 -5.93 -14.74
C ALA A 47 3.85 -6.94 -14.12
N GLY A 48 3.46 -8.21 -13.99
CA GLY A 48 4.27 -9.26 -13.35
C GLY A 48 4.36 -9.14 -11.82
N ILE A 49 3.42 -8.43 -11.19
CA ILE A 49 3.35 -8.22 -9.75
C ILE A 49 2.38 -9.23 -9.15
N LEU A 50 2.80 -9.94 -8.10
CA LEU A 50 1.92 -10.87 -7.41
C LEU A 50 1.06 -10.12 -6.39
N ALA A 51 -0.27 -10.16 -6.57
CA ALA A 51 -1.23 -9.66 -5.61
C ALA A 51 -1.57 -10.76 -4.57
N ILE A 52 -1.40 -10.45 -3.29
CA ILE A 52 -1.77 -11.29 -2.14
C ILE A 52 -2.91 -10.61 -1.41
N GLU A 53 -4.04 -11.28 -1.33
CA GLU A 53 -5.23 -10.81 -0.62
C GLU A 53 -5.48 -11.62 0.66
N HIS A 54 -6.41 -11.13 1.49
CA HIS A 54 -6.79 -11.77 2.75
C HIS A 54 -5.61 -12.06 3.69
N ALA A 55 -4.53 -11.29 3.57
CA ALA A 55 -3.40 -11.43 4.46
C ALA A 55 -3.81 -11.06 5.89
N ASP A 56 -3.51 -11.95 6.82
CA ASP A 56 -3.84 -11.79 8.22
C ASP A 56 -2.94 -10.73 8.86
N PHE A 57 -3.44 -10.10 9.92
CA PHE A 57 -2.70 -9.02 10.58
C PHE A 57 -1.35 -9.50 11.14
N GLU A 58 -1.35 -10.68 11.78
CA GLU A 58 -0.13 -11.22 12.38
C GLU A 58 0.90 -11.61 11.33
N GLY A 59 0.47 -12.24 10.23
CA GLY A 59 1.32 -12.53 9.07
C GLY A 59 1.96 -11.28 8.48
N ILE A 60 1.20 -10.20 8.30
CA ILE A 60 1.72 -8.94 7.75
C ILE A 60 2.70 -8.28 8.73
N GLU A 61 2.37 -8.20 10.02
CA GLU A 61 3.28 -7.62 11.03
C GLU A 61 4.61 -8.38 11.09
N ARG A 62 4.57 -9.71 11.05
CA ARG A 62 5.79 -10.54 10.99
C ARG A 62 6.58 -10.31 9.72
N LEU A 63 5.91 -10.20 8.56
CA LEU A 63 6.57 -9.93 7.28
C LEU A 63 7.26 -8.56 7.30
N VAL A 64 6.57 -7.56 7.84
CA VAL A 64 7.13 -6.22 8.04
C VAL A 64 8.37 -6.32 8.89
N MET A 65 8.28 -6.86 10.10
CA MET A 65 9.43 -7.01 11.01
C MET A 65 10.62 -7.78 10.40
N ALA A 66 10.38 -8.72 9.49
CA ALA A 66 11.44 -9.48 8.83
C ALA A 66 12.14 -8.72 7.69
N VAL A 67 11.43 -7.79 7.03
CA VAL A 67 11.90 -7.09 5.82
C VAL A 67 12.36 -5.66 6.12
N THR A 68 11.81 -5.04 7.17
CA THR A 68 12.16 -3.68 7.58
C THR A 68 13.08 -3.67 8.81
N SER A 69 13.92 -2.66 8.94
CA SER A 69 14.78 -2.43 10.11
C SER A 69 14.06 -1.75 11.29
N GLY A 70 12.72 -1.83 11.34
CA GLY A 70 11.82 -1.20 12.31
C GLY A 70 10.53 -0.64 11.69
N GLY A 71 9.47 -0.54 12.51
CA GLY A 71 8.13 -0.06 12.12
C GLY A 71 7.05 -1.13 12.19
N THR A 72 5.78 -0.72 12.33
CA THR A 72 4.61 -1.60 12.26
C THR A 72 4.01 -1.63 10.86
N ALA A 73 3.15 -2.61 10.56
CA ALA A 73 2.47 -2.66 9.27
C ALA A 73 1.63 -1.41 8.98
N ASP A 74 1.04 -0.82 10.03
CA ASP A 74 0.25 0.41 9.91
C ASP A 74 1.12 1.63 9.58
N ASP A 75 2.32 1.71 10.14
CA ASP A 75 3.25 2.81 9.87
C ASP A 75 3.71 2.79 8.41
N ILE A 76 4.04 1.59 7.91
CA ILE A 76 4.49 1.40 6.53
C ILE A 76 3.34 1.66 5.55
N ALA A 77 2.14 1.14 5.86
CA ALA A 77 0.96 1.39 5.04
C ALA A 77 0.60 2.88 4.97
N SER A 78 0.71 3.60 6.09
CA SER A 78 0.45 5.04 6.15
C SER A 78 1.43 5.83 5.29
N ARG A 79 2.73 5.53 5.39
CA ARG A 79 3.77 6.15 4.55
C ARG A 79 3.56 5.86 3.07
N GLY A 80 3.29 4.60 2.71
CA GLY A 80 3.01 4.21 1.33
C GLY A 80 1.75 4.91 0.79
N CYS A 81 0.71 5.08 1.62
CA CYS A 81 -0.49 5.81 1.23
C CYS A 81 -0.19 7.30 0.96
N GLU A 82 0.60 7.95 1.80
CA GLU A 82 1.05 9.34 1.59
C GLU A 82 1.86 9.49 0.29
N GLU A 83 2.79 8.58 0.03
CA GLU A 83 3.62 8.54 -1.20
C GLU A 83 2.77 8.34 -2.47
N LEU A 84 1.69 7.55 -2.38
CA LEU A 84 0.73 7.34 -3.47
C LEU A 84 -0.25 8.51 -3.66
N GLY A 85 -0.17 9.54 -2.80
CA GLY A 85 -1.07 10.71 -2.79
C GLY A 85 -2.44 10.43 -2.16
N GLY A 86 -2.56 9.38 -1.36
CA GLY A 86 -3.73 9.06 -0.56
C GLY A 86 -3.74 9.84 0.75
N GLY A 87 -4.35 11.02 0.77
CA GLY A 87 -4.57 11.78 2.00
C GLY A 87 -5.63 11.11 2.90
N GLY A 88 -5.22 10.15 3.73
CA GLY A 88 -6.03 9.61 4.82
C GLY A 88 -5.95 10.53 6.05
N ARG A 89 -7.09 10.90 6.65
CA ARG A 89 -7.11 11.57 7.95
C ARG A 89 -6.49 10.63 8.99
N ARG A 90 -5.36 11.01 9.62
CA ARG A 90 -4.83 10.32 10.79
C ARG A 90 -5.96 10.17 11.83
N ASP A 91 -6.19 8.97 12.36
CA ASP A 91 -7.13 8.79 13.48
C ASP A 91 -6.52 9.48 14.72
N PRO A 92 -7.14 10.54 15.26
CA PRO A 92 -6.61 11.30 16.39
C PRO A 92 -6.51 10.48 17.70
N ARG A 93 -7.06 9.27 17.73
CA ARG A 93 -7.11 8.40 18.92
C ARG A 93 -5.95 7.42 19.01
N ARG A 94 -5.02 7.40 18.05
CA ARG A 94 -3.84 6.52 18.09
C ARG A 94 -2.69 7.26 18.79
N PRO A 95 -2.21 6.79 19.95
CA PRO A 95 -1.10 7.45 20.63
C PRO A 95 0.16 7.38 19.77
N GLU A 96 0.86 8.52 19.69
CA GLU A 96 2.12 8.72 18.97
C GLU A 96 3.16 7.69 19.47
N LEU A 97 3.32 6.56 18.77
CA LEU A 97 4.49 5.70 18.97
C LEU A 97 5.65 6.42 18.28
N GLY A 98 6.51 7.00 19.12
CA GLY A 98 7.58 7.91 18.75
C GLY A 98 8.35 7.46 17.51
N PHE A 99 8.35 8.33 16.51
CA PHE A 99 9.14 8.24 15.29
C PHE A 99 10.62 8.52 15.64
N GLU A 100 11.32 7.57 16.24
CA GLU A 100 12.78 7.62 16.22
C GLU A 100 13.24 7.33 14.80
N THR A 101 13.60 8.43 14.13
CA THR A 101 14.29 8.44 12.86
C THR A 101 15.60 7.69 13.06
N LEU A 102 15.65 6.39 12.75
CA LEU A 102 16.90 5.65 12.63
C LEU A 102 17.60 6.13 11.35
N ALA A 103 18.19 7.31 11.45
CA ALA A 103 19.30 7.72 10.62
C ALA A 103 20.44 6.74 10.89
N HIS A 104 20.89 6.04 9.85
CA HIS A 104 22.15 5.32 9.84
C HIS A 104 23.27 6.23 10.41
N GLY A 105 23.70 5.97 11.64
CA GLY A 105 25.02 6.36 12.10
C GLY A 105 26.07 5.50 11.38
N PRO A 106 27.21 6.07 10.96
CA PRO A 106 28.21 5.29 10.24
C PRO A 106 28.78 4.21 11.15
N ALA A 107 28.82 2.98 10.64
CA ALA A 107 29.54 1.89 11.27
C ALA A 107 31.00 2.32 11.49
N SER A 108 31.41 2.46 12.76
CA SER A 108 32.80 2.70 13.12
C SER A 108 33.31 1.62 14.07
N ARG A 109 34.23 0.83 13.52
CA ARG A 109 35.28 -0.02 14.12
C ARG A 109 34.89 -1.07 15.16
#